data_AF-K3X5Q7-F1
#
_entry.id   AF-K3X5Q7-F1
#
_cell.length_a   1.000
_cell.length_b   1.000
_cell.length_c   1.000
_cell.angle_alpha   90.00
_cell.angle_beta   90.00
_cell.angle_gamma   90.00
#
_symmetry.space_group_name_H-M   'P 1'
#
loop_
_entity.id
_entity.type
_entity.pdbx_description
1 polymer ?
#
loop_
_entity_poly.entity_id
_entity_poly.type
_entity_poly.pdbx_seq_one_letter_code
_entity_poly.pdbx_strand_id
1 'polypeptide(L)'
;MRFQMMLREIQKTKLAMSNEASEAFFSLTQAQYAAGDFRTKVIESVSTAEIRTLNRIDNVAGVKLPVFTEVEVSREKSDNIGLAGGGGKIQNCREKFRILLRALIKLASLQTSFVTLDEALKVTNRRVNALDNVTIPHIEQTIAYIVRELDELEREDFVRIKKVQANKLDKAKEELAKKKEAAAAHEAAQALLSPSSVSAAAAAHGSSVFDDPFADVVASDRDILAQFEPATDADVLF
;
A
#
# COMPACT_ATOMS: atom_id res chain seq x y z
N MET A 1 13.61 12.93 -4.81
CA MET A 1 14.88 13.71 -4.76
C MET A 1 15.99 13.15 -5.65
N ARG A 2 16.31 11.84 -5.63
CA ARG A 2 17.39 11.24 -6.45
C ARG A 2 17.24 11.46 -7.97
N PHE A 3 16.02 11.39 -8.51
CA PHE A 3 15.75 11.65 -9.94
C PHE A 3 16.16 13.07 -10.37
N GLN A 4 15.79 14.09 -9.59
CA GLN A 4 16.16 15.48 -9.87
C GLN A 4 17.67 15.72 -9.74
N MET A 5 18.34 15.07 -8.79
CA MET A 5 19.80 15.13 -8.67
C MET A 5 20.49 14.55 -9.91
N MET A 6 20.05 13.38 -10.38
CA MET A 6 20.59 12.78 -11.62
C MET A 6 20.37 13.68 -12.82
N LEU A 7 19.21 14.33 -12.95
CA LEU A 7 18.94 15.26 -14.04
C LEU A 7 19.93 16.44 -14.06
N ARG A 8 20.20 17.04 -12.88
CA ARG A 8 21.22 18.10 -12.74
C ARG A 8 22.62 17.60 -13.07
N GLU A 9 22.96 16.38 -12.63
CA GLU A 9 24.26 15.77 -12.89
C GLU A 9 24.46 15.43 -14.38
N ILE A 10 23.41 14.94 -15.06
CA ILE A 10 23.40 14.72 -16.50
C ILE A 10 23.64 16.03 -17.24
N GLN A 11 22.95 17.12 -16.87
CA GLN A 11 23.13 18.42 -17.50
C GLN A 11 24.57 18.92 -17.31
N LYS A 12 25.11 18.85 -16.08
CA LYS A 12 26.49 19.27 -15.78
C LYS A 12 27.52 18.44 -16.57
N THR A 13 27.36 17.12 -16.59
CA THR A 13 28.26 16.21 -17.30
C THR A 13 28.18 16.39 -18.81
N LYS A 14 26.99 16.65 -19.36
CA LYS A 14 26.79 16.93 -20.78
C LYS A 14 27.50 18.22 -21.21
N LEU A 15 27.43 19.27 -20.39
CA LEU A 15 28.15 20.52 -20.66
C LEU A 15 29.67 20.34 -20.58
N ALA A 16 30.15 19.63 -19.56
CA ALA A 16 31.59 19.32 -19.41
C ALA A 16 32.11 18.50 -20.61
N MET A 17 31.39 17.45 -20.99
CA MET A 17 31.71 16.61 -22.16
C MET A 17 31.75 17.42 -23.46
N SER A 18 30.84 18.39 -23.65
CA SER A 18 30.85 19.26 -24.84
C SER A 18 32.15 20.06 -24.96
N ASN A 19 32.68 20.54 -23.83
CA ASN A 19 33.94 21.29 -23.82
C ASN A 19 35.13 20.38 -24.08
N GLU A 20 35.18 19.21 -23.42
CA GLU A 20 36.23 18.19 -23.63
C GLU A 20 36.23 17.66 -25.07
N ALA A 21 35.05 17.51 -25.69
CA ALA A 21 34.93 17.09 -27.08
C ALA A 21 35.55 18.13 -28.03
N SER A 22 35.23 19.41 -27.84
CA SER A 22 35.81 20.51 -28.62
C SER A 22 37.34 20.53 -28.51
N GLU A 23 37.87 20.37 -27.29
CA GLU A 23 39.32 20.32 -27.06
C GLU A 23 39.98 19.10 -27.73
N ALA A 24 39.34 17.92 -27.67
CA ALA A 24 39.84 16.71 -28.31
C ALA A 24 39.87 16.83 -29.85
N PHE A 25 38.82 17.38 -30.46
CA PHE A 25 38.80 17.63 -31.91
C PHE A 25 39.80 18.70 -32.33
N PHE A 26 40.03 19.73 -31.51
CA PHE A 26 41.10 20.69 -31.76
C PHE A 26 42.49 20.05 -31.66
N SER A 27 42.71 19.13 -30.73
CA SER A 27 43.96 18.36 -30.65
C SER A 27 44.14 17.45 -31.88
N LEU A 28 43.05 16.91 -32.43
CA LEU A 28 43.07 16.13 -33.67
C LEU A 28 43.51 16.97 -34.87
N THR A 29 43.00 18.19 -35.02
CA THR A 29 43.43 19.08 -36.12
C THR A 29 44.89 19.46 -36.00
N GLN A 30 45.40 19.70 -34.78
CA GLN A 30 46.83 19.93 -34.52
C GLN A 30 47.69 18.71 -34.91
N ALA A 31 47.23 17.50 -34.57
CA ALA A 31 47.92 16.27 -34.94
C ALA A 31 47.92 16.06 -36.46
N GLN A 32 46.81 16.34 -37.13
CA GLN A 32 46.70 16.23 -38.59
C GLN A 32 47.58 17.24 -39.32
N TYR A 33 47.72 18.46 -38.79
CA TYR A 33 48.64 19.46 -39.32
C TYR A 33 50.11 19.03 -39.17
N ALA A 34 50.48 18.42 -38.04
CA ALA A 34 51.86 18.04 -37.76
C ALA A 34 52.30 16.73 -38.44
N ALA A 35 51.42 15.72 -38.50
CA ALA A 35 51.75 14.38 -38.98
C ALA A 35 51.21 14.07 -40.39
N GLY A 36 50.42 14.98 -40.98
CA GLY A 36 49.70 14.74 -42.23
C GLY A 36 48.51 13.79 -42.05
N ASP A 37 48.15 13.06 -43.11
CA ASP A 37 47.07 12.07 -43.03
C ASP A 37 47.56 10.76 -42.41
N PHE A 38 47.17 10.52 -41.16
CA PHE A 38 47.45 9.29 -40.41
C PHE A 38 46.20 8.43 -40.19
N ARG A 39 45.05 8.78 -40.79
CA ARG A 39 43.77 8.10 -40.57
C ARG A 39 43.82 6.63 -40.98
N THR A 40 44.30 6.33 -42.18
CA THR A 40 44.38 4.96 -42.71
C THR A 40 45.26 4.08 -41.82
N LYS A 41 46.40 4.60 -41.37
CA LYS A 41 47.32 3.89 -40.46
C LYS A 41 46.66 3.55 -39.12
N VAL A 42 45.84 4.46 -38.58
CA VAL A 42 45.08 4.19 -37.35
C VAL A 42 44.07 3.08 -37.58
N ILE A 43 43.31 3.13 -38.67
CA ILE A 43 42.28 2.11 -38.98
C ILE A 43 42.92 0.72 -39.14
N GLU A 44 44.04 0.62 -39.86
CA GLU A 44 44.77 -0.63 -40.04
C GLU A 44 45.38 -1.19 -38.74
N SER A 45 45.72 -0.32 -37.79
CA SER A 45 46.32 -0.72 -36.51
C SER A 45 45.32 -1.34 -35.51
N VAL A 46 44.01 -1.20 -35.75
CA VAL A 46 42.96 -1.67 -34.83
C VAL A 46 42.73 -3.17 -35.02
N SER A 47 42.96 -3.95 -33.96
CA SER A 47 42.59 -5.38 -33.91
C SER A 47 41.67 -5.69 -32.73
N THR A 48 42.03 -5.23 -31.53
CA THR A 48 41.24 -5.38 -30.31
C THR A 48 41.11 -4.04 -29.58
N ALA A 49 40.00 -3.86 -28.85
CA ALA A 49 39.73 -2.66 -28.08
C ALA A 49 40.63 -2.57 -26.83
N GLU A 50 41.23 -1.40 -26.62
CA GLU A 50 42.05 -1.06 -25.44
C GLU A 50 41.18 -0.77 -24.20
N ILE A 51 40.08 -0.04 -24.39
CA ILE A 51 39.14 0.30 -23.32
C ILE A 51 37.85 -0.49 -23.56
N ARG A 52 37.43 -1.26 -22.56
CA ARG A 52 36.17 -2.00 -22.55
C ARG A 52 35.25 -1.46 -21.45
N THR A 53 33.96 -1.69 -21.62
CA THR A 53 32.96 -1.30 -20.63
C THR A 53 32.39 -2.54 -19.96
N LEU A 54 32.36 -2.55 -18.64
CA LEU A 54 31.64 -3.54 -17.84
C LEU A 54 30.31 -2.97 -17.36
N ASN A 55 29.29 -3.80 -17.35
CA ASN A 55 28.00 -3.47 -16.77
C ASN A 55 27.95 -3.93 -15.32
N ARG A 56 27.61 -3.02 -14.41
CA ARG A 56 27.35 -3.27 -12.99
C ARG A 56 25.90 -2.91 -12.71
N ILE A 57 25.19 -3.76 -11.97
CA ILE A 57 23.83 -3.45 -11.54
C ILE A 57 23.90 -2.73 -10.18
N ASP A 58 23.28 -1.56 -10.09
CA ASP A 58 23.06 -0.82 -8.84
C ASP A 58 21.57 -0.86 -8.47
N ASN A 59 21.24 -0.90 -7.18
CA ASN A 59 19.85 -0.98 -6.73
C ASN A 59 19.47 0.30 -6.00
N VAL A 60 18.50 1.03 -6.54
CA VAL A 60 17.99 2.27 -5.92
C VAL A 60 16.49 2.15 -5.76
N ALA A 61 16.03 2.16 -4.50
CA ALA A 61 14.60 2.09 -4.16
C ALA A 61 13.84 0.91 -4.81
N GLY A 62 14.51 -0.24 -4.97
CA GLY A 62 13.94 -1.45 -5.56
C GLY A 62 13.99 -1.51 -7.09
N VAL A 63 14.56 -0.50 -7.75
CA VAL A 63 14.80 -0.47 -9.20
C VAL A 63 16.26 -0.81 -9.48
N LYS A 64 16.49 -1.82 -10.33
CA LYS A 64 17.82 -2.23 -10.80
C LYS A 64 18.28 -1.30 -11.92
N LEU A 65 19.29 -0.49 -11.64
CA LEU A 65 19.89 0.47 -12.57
C LEU A 65 21.18 -0.11 -13.17
N PRO A 66 21.35 -0.10 -14.50
CA PRO A 66 22.61 -0.46 -15.13
C PRO A 66 23.60 0.70 -15.03
N VAL A 67 24.78 0.43 -14.46
CA VAL A 67 25.89 1.36 -14.29
C VAL A 67 27.08 0.84 -15.09
N PHE A 68 27.67 1.70 -15.91
CA PHE A 68 28.82 1.34 -16.73
C PHE A 68 30.12 1.75 -16.05
N THR A 69 31.06 0.81 -15.98
CA THR A 69 32.42 1.03 -15.49
C THR A 69 33.41 0.77 -16.62
N GLU A 70 34.40 1.65 -16.78
CA GLU A 70 35.49 1.43 -17.72
C GLU A 70 36.50 0.40 -17.16
N VAL A 71 36.98 -0.48 -18.03
CA VAL A 71 38.07 -1.42 -17.74
C VAL A 71 39.09 -1.31 -18.87
N GLU A 72 40.30 -0.93 -18.50
CA GLU A 72 41.44 -0.90 -19.40
C GLU A 72 42.00 -2.31 -19.55
N VAL A 73 41.92 -2.86 -20.76
CA VAL A 73 42.55 -4.13 -21.09
C VAL A 73 43.95 -3.80 -21.59
N SER A 74 44.94 -4.04 -20.75
CA SER A 74 46.34 -3.77 -21.08
C SER A 74 46.74 -4.52 -22.36
N ARG A 75 46.99 -3.76 -23.42
CA ARG A 75 47.66 -4.22 -24.64
C ARG A 75 48.98 -3.46 -24.75
N GLU A 76 49.98 -4.10 -25.35
CA GLU A 76 51.16 -3.41 -25.87
C GLU A 76 50.71 -2.25 -26.76
N LYS A 77 51.08 -1.03 -26.38
CA LYS A 77 50.66 0.18 -27.06
C LYS A 77 51.17 0.15 -28.50
N SER A 78 50.28 0.42 -29.47
CA SER A 78 50.68 0.74 -30.83
C SER A 78 51.29 2.15 -30.87
N ASP A 79 52.44 2.34 -30.21
CA ASP A 79 53.16 3.61 -30.12
C ASP A 79 53.96 3.93 -31.40
N ASN A 80 53.86 3.08 -32.42
CA ASN A 80 54.57 3.22 -33.70
C ASN A 80 53.92 4.23 -34.66
N ILE A 81 52.80 4.87 -34.28
CA ILE A 81 52.11 5.85 -35.13
C ILE A 81 52.77 7.23 -34.96
N GLY A 82 53.19 7.83 -36.08
CA GLY A 82 53.81 9.16 -36.06
C GLY A 82 55.34 9.16 -35.86
N LEU A 83 56.00 8.02 -36.05
CA LEU A 83 57.47 7.89 -35.98
C LEU A 83 58.18 8.79 -37.02
N ALA A 84 57.58 8.98 -38.19
CA ALA A 84 58.11 9.83 -39.25
C ALA A 84 57.98 11.35 -38.95
N GLY A 85 57.15 11.74 -37.98
CA GLY A 85 56.87 13.13 -37.65
C GLY A 85 55.52 13.28 -36.93
N GLY A 86 55.45 14.21 -35.98
CA GLY A 86 54.21 14.57 -35.28
C GLY A 86 53.74 13.60 -34.18
N GLY A 87 54.51 12.55 -33.84
CA GLY A 87 54.15 11.56 -32.81
C GLY A 87 53.75 12.16 -31.45
N GLY A 88 54.43 13.23 -30.99
CA GLY A 88 54.08 13.90 -29.74
C GLY A 88 52.68 14.56 -29.76
N LYS A 89 52.26 15.11 -30.90
CA LYS A 89 50.90 15.68 -31.05
C LYS A 89 49.84 14.58 -31.17
N ILE A 90 50.17 13.47 -31.82
CA ILE A 90 49.31 12.28 -31.91
C ILE A 90 49.08 11.69 -30.51
N GLN A 91 50.12 11.60 -29.69
CA GLN A 91 50.01 11.08 -28.32
C GLN A 91 49.14 11.99 -27.44
N ASN A 92 49.33 13.31 -27.50
CA ASN A 92 48.47 14.27 -26.78
C ASN A 92 47.00 14.15 -27.23
N CYS A 93 46.77 13.99 -28.53
CA CYS A 93 45.44 13.76 -29.08
C CYS A 93 44.81 12.48 -28.51
N ARG A 94 45.58 11.37 -28.47
CA ARG A 94 45.14 10.09 -27.87
C ARG A 94 44.75 10.26 -26.41
N GLU A 95 45.51 11.01 -25.62
CA GLU A 95 45.21 11.28 -24.21
C GLU A 95 43.93 12.10 -24.04
N LYS A 96 43.72 13.14 -24.86
CA LYS A 96 42.47 13.93 -24.84
C LYS A 96 41.25 13.10 -25.23
N PHE A 97 41.37 12.21 -26.22
CA PHE A 97 40.30 11.29 -26.58
C PHE A 97 40.02 10.24 -25.50
N ARG A 98 41.03 9.80 -24.72
CA ARG A 98 40.80 8.92 -23.56
C ARG A 98 39.96 9.63 -22.48
N ILE A 99 40.28 10.89 -22.18
CA ILE A 99 39.52 11.70 -21.21
C ILE A 99 38.08 11.86 -21.69
N LEU A 100 37.87 12.23 -22.96
CA LEU A 100 36.55 12.35 -23.56
C LEU A 100 35.76 11.03 -23.50
N LEU A 101 36.40 9.90 -23.78
CA LEU A 101 35.76 8.58 -23.72
C LEU A 101 35.30 8.24 -22.30
N ARG A 102 36.11 8.54 -21.29
CA ARG A 102 35.74 8.38 -19.88
C ARG A 102 34.51 9.21 -19.51
N ALA A 103 34.46 10.47 -19.95
CA ALA A 103 33.30 11.34 -19.76
C ALA A 103 32.04 10.81 -20.48
N LEU A 104 32.20 10.29 -21.70
CA LEU A 104 31.12 9.67 -22.47
C LEU A 104 30.56 8.41 -21.78
N ILE A 105 31.41 7.53 -21.28
CA ILE A 105 30.98 6.32 -20.55
C ILE A 105 30.19 6.71 -19.30
N LYS A 106 30.68 7.71 -18.55
CA LYS A 106 29.96 8.23 -17.38
C LYS A 106 28.60 8.83 -17.75
N LEU A 107 28.53 9.63 -18.82
CA LEU A 107 27.27 10.21 -19.28
C LEU A 107 26.28 9.13 -19.74
N ALA A 108 26.74 8.15 -20.51
CA ALA A 108 25.92 7.03 -20.97
C ALA A 108 25.36 6.22 -19.80
N SER A 109 26.15 6.00 -18.75
CA SER A 109 25.70 5.34 -17.52
C SER A 109 24.55 6.10 -16.85
N LEU A 110 24.71 7.42 -16.70
CA LEU A 110 23.68 8.26 -16.09
C LEU A 110 22.41 8.31 -16.93
N GLN A 111 22.54 8.44 -18.26
CA GLN A 111 21.39 8.48 -19.17
C GLN A 111 20.61 7.17 -19.20
N THR A 112 21.31 6.04 -19.26
CA THR A 112 20.66 4.72 -19.27
C THR A 112 19.94 4.45 -17.95
N SER A 113 20.59 4.75 -16.83
CA SER A 113 19.95 4.69 -15.50
C SER A 113 18.76 5.65 -15.35
N PHE A 114 18.80 6.81 -16.00
CA PHE A 114 17.71 7.78 -15.94
C PHE A 114 16.45 7.28 -16.67
N VAL A 115 16.61 6.68 -17.85
CA VAL A 115 15.48 6.14 -18.64
C VAL A 115 14.79 5.01 -17.89
N THR A 116 15.55 4.05 -17.34
CA THR A 116 14.96 2.94 -16.58
C THR A 116 14.25 3.41 -15.32
N LEU A 117 14.79 4.42 -14.64
CA LEU A 117 14.15 4.99 -13.45
C LEU A 117 12.89 5.80 -13.79
N ASP A 118 12.88 6.52 -14.91
CA ASP A 118 11.70 7.27 -15.40
C ASP A 118 10.53 6.32 -15.70
N GLU A 119 10.80 5.19 -16.36
CA GLU A 119 9.79 4.16 -16.62
C GLU A 119 9.22 3.59 -15.32
N ALA A 120 10.08 3.26 -14.35
CA ALA A 120 9.65 2.75 -13.05
C ALA A 120 8.79 3.77 -12.27
N LEU A 121 9.12 5.06 -12.34
CA LEU A 121 8.31 6.13 -11.75
C LEU A 121 6.94 6.24 -12.42
N LYS A 122 6.87 6.19 -13.75
CA LYS A 122 5.59 6.21 -14.48
C LYS A 122 4.69 5.04 -14.10
N VAL A 123 5.25 3.84 -13.98
CA VAL A 123 4.49 2.65 -13.54
C VAL A 123 3.98 2.84 -12.12
N THR A 124 4.82 3.33 -11.21
CA THR A 124 4.42 3.58 -9.82
C THR A 124 3.32 4.63 -9.73
N ASN A 125 3.43 5.75 -10.44
CA ASN A 125 2.40 6.79 -10.47
C ASN A 125 1.08 6.29 -11.05
N ARG A 126 1.13 5.46 -12.11
CA ARG A 126 -0.08 4.82 -12.65
C ARG A 126 -0.74 3.88 -11.64
N ARG A 127 0.05 3.14 -10.86
CA ARG A 127 -0.45 2.26 -9.80
C ARG A 127 -1.10 3.04 -8.68
N VAL A 128 -0.47 4.12 -8.22
CA VAL A 128 -1.05 5.02 -7.21
C VAL A 128 -2.40 5.55 -7.70
N ASN A 129 -2.45 6.09 -8.92
CA ASN A 129 -3.69 6.61 -9.49
C ASN A 129 -4.78 5.52 -9.66
N ALA A 130 -4.41 4.30 -10.02
CA ALA A 130 -5.35 3.18 -10.12
C ALA A 130 -5.89 2.76 -8.73
N LEU A 131 -5.06 2.81 -7.70
CA LEU A 131 -5.50 2.53 -6.34
C LEU A 131 -6.48 3.61 -5.86
N ASP A 132 -6.12 4.88 -6.00
CA ASP A 132 -6.90 6.01 -5.50
C ASP A 132 -8.26 6.14 -6.20
N ASN A 133 -8.29 5.96 -7.53
CA ASN A 133 -9.48 6.28 -8.33
C ASN A 133 -10.31 5.06 -8.76
N VAL A 134 -9.79 3.84 -8.62
CA VAL A 134 -10.48 2.62 -9.09
C VAL A 134 -10.61 1.60 -7.96
N THR A 135 -9.48 1.13 -7.43
CA THR A 135 -9.51 -0.01 -6.49
C THR A 135 -10.10 0.36 -5.14
N ILE A 136 -9.67 1.48 -4.53
CA ILE A 136 -10.18 1.93 -3.24
C ILE A 136 -11.70 2.21 -3.31
N PRO A 137 -12.19 3.01 -4.28
CA PRO A 137 -13.63 3.25 -4.39
C PRO A 137 -14.45 1.98 -4.64
N HIS A 138 -13.95 1.02 -5.42
CA HIS A 138 -14.65 -0.25 -5.64
C HIS A 138 -14.73 -1.10 -4.37
N ILE A 139 -13.67 -1.12 -3.55
CA ILE A 139 -13.68 -1.83 -2.27
C ILE A 139 -14.67 -1.16 -1.31
N GLU A 140 -14.68 0.17 -1.23
CA GLU A 140 -15.62 0.91 -0.40
C GLU A 140 -17.09 0.67 -0.80
N GLN A 141 -17.39 0.66 -2.11
CA GLN A 141 -18.71 0.31 -2.62
C GLN A 141 -19.11 -1.12 -2.26
N THR A 142 -18.17 -2.05 -2.32
CA THR A 142 -18.42 -3.46 -1.97
C THR A 142 -18.70 -3.60 -0.47
N ILE A 143 -17.95 -2.89 0.38
CA ILE A 143 -18.19 -2.85 1.82
C ILE A 143 -19.58 -2.27 2.11
N ALA A 144 -19.95 -1.14 1.47
CA ALA A 144 -21.25 -0.53 1.65
C ALA A 144 -22.41 -1.46 1.24
N TYR A 145 -22.23 -2.25 0.17
CA TYR A 145 -23.21 -3.27 -0.23
C TYR A 145 -23.34 -4.37 0.82
N ILE A 146 -22.23 -4.91 1.32
CA ILE A 146 -22.24 -5.97 2.35
C ILE A 146 -22.93 -5.48 3.63
N VAL A 147 -22.61 -4.27 4.08
CA VAL A 147 -23.24 -3.68 5.28
C VAL A 147 -24.75 -3.53 5.08
N ARG A 148 -25.17 -3.00 3.92
CA ARG A 148 -26.60 -2.85 3.60
C ARG A 148 -27.34 -4.19 3.59
N GLU A 149 -26.74 -5.24 3.04
CA GLU A 149 -27.35 -6.59 3.02
C GLU A 149 -27.41 -7.22 4.41
N LEU A 150 -26.36 -7.04 5.23
CA LEU A 150 -26.38 -7.51 6.62
C LEU A 150 -27.46 -6.79 7.43
N ASP A 151 -27.58 -5.47 7.30
CA ASP A 151 -28.61 -4.68 7.97
C ASP A 151 -30.03 -5.12 7.57
N GLU A 152 -30.26 -5.44 6.29
CA GLU A 152 -31.58 -5.92 5.84
C GLU A 152 -31.88 -7.33 6.36
N LEU A 153 -30.87 -8.23 6.39
CA LEU A 153 -31.02 -9.55 7.01
C LEU A 153 -31.33 -9.46 8.51
N GLU A 154 -30.61 -8.60 9.24
CA GLU A 154 -30.89 -8.35 10.66
C GLU A 154 -32.29 -7.77 10.87
N ARG A 155 -32.73 -6.89 9.97
CA ARG A 155 -34.07 -6.30 10.01
C ARG A 155 -35.17 -7.34 9.76
N GLU A 156 -34.97 -8.25 8.80
CA GLU A 156 -35.90 -9.35 8.55
C GLU A 156 -36.01 -10.29 9.77
N ASP A 157 -34.87 -10.65 10.36
CA ASP A 157 -34.81 -11.50 11.56
C ASP A 157 -35.46 -10.81 12.76
N PHE A 158 -35.25 -9.51 12.94
CA PHE A 158 -35.90 -8.72 13.99
C PHE A 158 -37.43 -8.72 13.85
N VAL A 159 -37.95 -8.53 12.65
CA VAL A 159 -39.41 -8.59 12.38
C VAL A 159 -39.95 -10.00 12.64
N ARG A 160 -39.20 -11.04 12.26
CA ARG A 160 -39.58 -12.44 12.49
C ARG A 160 -39.70 -12.73 13.99
N ILE A 161 -38.70 -12.36 14.78
CA ILE A 161 -38.70 -12.53 16.25
C ILE A 161 -39.86 -11.75 16.89
N LYS A 162 -40.06 -10.49 16.48
CA LYS A 162 -41.14 -9.64 17.01
C LYS A 162 -42.53 -10.23 16.77
N LYS A 163 -42.79 -10.81 15.59
CA LYS A 163 -44.06 -11.49 15.28
C LYS A 163 -44.27 -12.74 16.15
N VAL A 164 -43.23 -13.53 16.38
CA VAL A 164 -43.31 -14.72 17.24
C VAL A 164 -43.62 -14.33 18.68
N GLN A 165 -42.97 -13.29 19.20
CA GLN A 165 -43.24 -12.76 20.53
C GLN A 165 -44.67 -12.21 20.65
N ALA A 166 -45.14 -11.43 19.67
CA ALA A 166 -46.52 -10.93 19.63
C ALA A 166 -47.54 -12.07 19.66
N ASN A 167 -47.36 -13.09 18.80
CA ASN A 167 -48.24 -14.27 18.79
C ASN A 167 -48.21 -15.05 20.12
N LYS A 168 -47.07 -15.12 20.80
CA LYS A 168 -46.95 -15.79 22.11
C LYS A 168 -47.66 -15.00 23.20
N LEU A 169 -47.56 -13.67 23.16
CA LEU A 169 -48.27 -12.75 24.07
C LEU A 169 -49.79 -12.81 23.87
N ASP A 170 -50.26 -12.82 22.64
CA ASP A 170 -51.70 -12.88 22.34
C ASP A 170 -52.31 -14.21 22.79
N LYS A 171 -51.62 -15.34 22.55
CA LYS A 171 -52.01 -16.64 23.10
C LYS A 171 -52.03 -16.66 24.63
N ALA A 172 -51.03 -16.06 25.29
CA ALA A 172 -51.00 -15.97 26.75
C ALA A 172 -52.15 -15.12 27.32
N LYS A 173 -52.54 -14.03 26.63
CA LYS A 173 -53.71 -13.23 26.99
C LYS A 173 -55.01 -13.98 26.79
N GLU A 174 -55.16 -14.72 25.70
CA GLU A 174 -56.34 -15.57 25.45
C GLU A 174 -56.45 -16.70 26.48
N GLU A 175 -55.34 -17.34 26.86
CA GLU A 175 -55.33 -18.34 27.93
C GLU A 175 -55.65 -17.74 29.30
N LEU A 176 -55.15 -16.55 29.61
CA LEU A 176 -55.52 -15.81 30.82
C LEU A 176 -57.00 -15.41 30.83
N ALA A 177 -57.55 -14.99 29.69
CA ALA A 177 -58.98 -14.68 29.56
C ALA A 177 -59.82 -15.94 29.77
N LYS A 178 -59.48 -17.06 29.14
CA LYS A 178 -60.15 -18.36 29.35
C LYS A 178 -60.03 -18.87 30.78
N LYS A 179 -58.88 -18.68 31.44
CA LYS A 179 -58.69 -19.02 32.86
C LYS A 179 -59.50 -18.11 33.79
N LYS A 180 -59.64 -16.81 33.46
CA LYS A 180 -60.50 -15.88 34.21
C LYS A 180 -61.99 -16.17 34.00
N GLU A 181 -62.41 -16.53 32.80
CA GLU A 181 -63.78 -16.98 32.50
C GLU A 181 -64.09 -18.32 33.18
N ALA A 182 -63.14 -19.26 33.18
CA ALA A 182 -63.27 -20.52 33.91
C ALA A 182 -63.30 -20.31 35.43
N ALA A 183 -62.48 -19.40 35.98
CA ALA A 183 -62.52 -19.03 37.39
C ALA A 183 -63.82 -18.32 37.79
N ALA A 184 -64.34 -17.42 36.94
CA ALA A 184 -65.63 -16.76 37.14
C ALA A 184 -66.80 -17.75 37.02
N ALA A 185 -66.72 -18.74 36.14
CA ALA A 185 -67.67 -19.84 36.05
C ALA A 185 -67.59 -20.78 37.27
N HIS A 186 -66.39 -20.99 37.82
CA HIS A 186 -66.19 -21.77 39.05
C HIS A 186 -66.71 -21.03 40.29
N GLU A 187 -66.49 -19.70 40.40
CA GLU A 187 -67.09 -18.85 41.44
C GLU A 187 -68.62 -18.78 41.32
N ALA A 188 -69.15 -18.67 40.09
CA ALA A 188 -70.61 -18.70 39.85
C ALA A 188 -71.24 -20.07 40.15
N ALA A 189 -70.53 -21.18 39.87
CA ALA A 189 -70.96 -22.52 40.26
C ALA A 189 -70.88 -22.73 41.78
N GLN A 190 -69.87 -22.15 42.45
CA GLN A 190 -69.73 -22.19 43.91
C GLN A 190 -70.77 -21.30 44.62
N ALA A 191 -71.28 -20.26 43.94
CA ALA A 191 -72.39 -19.41 44.43
C ALA A 191 -73.80 -20.01 44.24
N LEU A 192 -73.97 -21.02 43.37
CA LEU A 192 -75.25 -21.70 43.13
C LEU A 192 -75.49 -22.92 44.04
N LEU A 193 -74.50 -23.35 44.84
CA LEU A 193 -74.63 -24.45 45.80
C LEU A 193 -74.89 -23.94 47.24
N SER A 194 -75.96 -23.18 47.41
CA SER A 194 -76.71 -22.90 48.65
C SER A 194 -76.07 -22.06 49.81
N PRO A 195 -76.90 -21.31 50.56
CA PRO A 195 -76.49 -20.41 51.63
C PRO A 195 -76.63 -21.01 53.05
N SER A 196 -75.97 -20.33 53.99
CA SER A 196 -76.18 -20.33 55.46
C SER A 196 -75.59 -21.46 56.31
N SER A 197 -74.64 -21.05 57.16
CA SER A 197 -74.72 -21.09 58.64
C SER A 197 -73.62 -21.87 59.41
N VAL A 198 -73.08 -21.14 60.39
CA VAL A 198 -72.53 -21.52 61.71
C VAL A 198 -71.09 -22.06 61.87
N SER A 199 -70.27 -21.19 62.48
CA SER A 199 -69.18 -21.37 63.48
C SER A 199 -68.14 -22.48 63.35
N ALA A 200 -66.85 -22.13 63.48
CA ALA A 200 -66.13 -22.04 64.77
C ALA A 200 -64.60 -22.11 64.58
N ALA A 201 -63.92 -21.15 65.22
CA ALA A 201 -62.58 -21.17 65.81
C ALA A 201 -61.51 -22.17 65.32
N ALA A 202 -60.36 -21.63 64.86
CA ALA A 202 -59.05 -21.78 65.52
C ALA A 202 -57.94 -21.20 64.62
N ALA A 203 -57.43 -20.01 64.94
CA ALA A 203 -56.22 -19.46 64.31
C ALA A 203 -55.11 -19.39 65.36
N ALA A 204 -54.25 -20.40 65.35
CA ALA A 204 -52.94 -20.38 65.97
C ALA A 204 -51.91 -19.85 64.94
N HIS A 205 -51.00 -19.00 65.42
CA HIS A 205 -49.83 -18.51 64.70
C HIS A 205 -48.93 -19.64 64.19
N GLY A 206 -48.32 -19.44 63.02
CA GLY A 206 -47.22 -20.26 62.52
C GLY A 206 -46.85 -19.94 61.07
N SER A 207 -45.90 -19.03 60.89
CA SER A 207 -45.21 -18.72 59.63
C SER A 207 -44.55 -19.95 59.00
N SER A 208 -44.71 -20.16 57.69
CA SER A 208 -43.66 -20.77 56.88
C SER A 208 -43.69 -20.22 55.45
N VAL A 209 -42.54 -19.68 55.11
CA VAL A 209 -42.08 -19.18 53.82
C VAL A 209 -42.13 -20.31 52.80
N PHE A 210 -42.68 -20.06 51.61
CA PHE A 210 -42.42 -20.86 50.42
C PHE A 210 -42.21 -19.90 49.25
N ASP A 211 -41.03 -19.97 48.68
CA ASP A 211 -40.44 -19.05 47.71
C ASP A 211 -41.16 -19.03 46.36
N ASP A 212 -41.42 -17.83 45.84
CA ASP A 212 -41.73 -17.59 44.43
C ASP A 212 -40.42 -17.66 43.60
N PRO A 213 -40.27 -18.58 42.63
CA PRO A 213 -39.00 -18.81 41.95
C PRO A 213 -38.66 -17.79 40.83
N PHE A 214 -39.33 -16.64 40.77
CA PHE A 214 -39.14 -15.65 39.70
C PHE A 214 -39.11 -14.18 40.15
N ALA A 215 -39.05 -13.90 41.45
CA ALA A 215 -38.99 -12.52 41.95
C ALA A 215 -37.66 -11.79 41.64
N ASP A 216 -36.57 -12.51 41.36
CA ASP A 216 -35.23 -11.94 41.20
C ASP A 216 -34.84 -11.55 39.75
N VAL A 217 -35.72 -11.69 38.75
CA VAL A 217 -35.35 -11.45 37.34
C VAL A 217 -35.60 -10.00 36.87
N VAL A 218 -36.19 -9.15 37.71
CA VAL A 218 -36.52 -7.75 37.32
C VAL A 218 -35.39 -6.75 37.66
N ALA A 219 -34.26 -7.21 38.22
CA ALA A 219 -33.20 -6.33 38.74
C ALA A 219 -31.92 -6.20 37.88
N SER A 220 -31.87 -6.71 36.63
CA SER A 220 -30.64 -6.69 35.81
C SER A 220 -30.66 -5.76 34.58
N ASP A 221 -31.69 -4.95 34.40
CA ASP A 221 -31.79 -3.98 33.29
C ASP A 221 -30.80 -2.78 33.39
N ARG A 222 -29.94 -2.73 34.42
CA ARG A 222 -28.94 -1.67 34.60
C ARG A 222 -27.52 -1.99 34.16
N ASP A 223 -27.18 -3.25 33.93
CA ASP A 223 -25.77 -3.64 33.71
C ASP A 223 -25.39 -3.87 32.24
N ILE A 224 -26.35 -3.86 31.30
CA ILE A 224 -26.07 -4.12 29.88
C ILE A 224 -25.60 -2.86 29.13
N LEU A 225 -25.82 -1.65 29.69
CA LEU A 225 -25.41 -0.37 29.09
C LEU A 225 -24.14 0.25 29.67
N ALA A 226 -23.48 -0.41 30.63
CA ALA A 226 -22.33 0.15 31.36
C ALA A 226 -20.94 -0.24 30.77
N GLN A 227 -20.87 -1.04 29.70
CA GLN A 227 -19.59 -1.55 29.18
C GLN A 227 -19.06 -0.83 27.92
N PHE A 228 -19.50 0.38 27.63
CA PHE A 228 -18.91 1.18 26.54
C PHE A 228 -18.72 2.65 26.96
N GLU A 229 -17.78 2.89 27.87
CA GLU A 229 -17.08 4.17 27.90
C GLU A 229 -16.06 4.19 26.76
N PRO A 230 -16.15 5.10 25.78
CA PRO A 230 -15.00 5.36 24.91
C PRO A 230 -13.95 6.09 25.73
N ALA A 231 -12.83 5.41 25.99
CA ALA A 231 -11.62 6.03 26.50
C ALA A 231 -11.27 7.24 25.63
N THR A 232 -11.20 8.40 26.26
CA THR A 232 -10.70 9.64 25.68
C THR A 232 -9.21 9.50 25.43
N ASP A 233 -8.82 9.04 24.24
CA ASP A 233 -7.49 9.29 23.69
C ASP A 233 -7.47 10.72 23.13
N ALA A 234 -7.21 11.67 24.03
CA ALA A 234 -6.61 12.94 23.68
C ALA A 234 -5.10 12.78 23.86
N ASP A 235 -4.39 12.58 22.75
CA ASP A 235 -3.04 13.10 22.50
C ASP A 235 -2.46 12.54 21.19
N VAL A 236 -2.70 13.24 20.07
CA VAL A 236 -1.66 13.46 19.04
C VAL A 236 -1.79 14.89 18.52
N LEU A 237 -0.70 15.61 18.76
CA LEU A 237 -0.39 17.01 18.45
C LEU A 237 -0.47 17.35 16.95
N PHE A 238 -0.93 18.58 16.68
CA PHE A 238 -0.29 19.48 15.72
C PHE A 238 0.67 20.40 16.47
#